data_AF-L8TL24-F1
#
_entry.id   AF-L8TL24-F1
#
_cell.length_a   1.000
_cell.length_b   1.000
_cell.length_c   1.000
_cell.angle_alpha   90.00
_cell.angle_beta   90.00
_cell.angle_gamma   90.00
#
_symmetry.space_group_name_H-M   'P 1'
#
loop_
_entity.id
_entity.type
_entity.pdbx_description
1 polymer ?
#
loop_
_entity_poly.entity_id
_entity_poly.type
_entity_poly.pdbx_seq_one_letter_code
_entity_poly.pdbx_strand_id
1 'polypeptide(L)'
;MEHQTKTSDRALGAALKPRQLTMMGLGSAIGAGLFIGSGAGIQAAGPAVLISYLVAGTLIILVMWALGEMAAANPDSGAFSVYTAK
;
A
#
# COMPACT_ATOMS: atom_id res chain seq x y z
N MET A 1 -27.28 15.68 27.19
CA MET A 1 -26.92 16.38 25.94
C MET A 1 -26.11 15.39 25.10
N GLU A 2 -26.80 14.48 24.40
CA GLU A 2 -26.19 13.52 23.47
C GLU A 2 -26.07 14.19 22.10
N HIS A 3 -24.84 14.47 21.67
CA HIS A 3 -24.56 14.86 20.30
C HIS A 3 -24.70 13.63 19.40
N GLN A 4 -25.85 13.49 18.72
CA GLN A 4 -25.98 12.58 17.58
C GLN A 4 -25.21 13.16 16.40
N THR A 5 -23.99 12.68 16.18
CA THR A 5 -23.29 12.87 14.91
C THR A 5 -23.97 11.98 13.87
N LYS A 6 -24.98 12.52 13.18
CA LYS A 6 -25.47 11.96 11.90
C LYS A 6 -24.30 11.99 10.92
N THR A 7 -23.60 10.88 10.76
CA THR A 7 -22.73 10.66 9.60
C THR A 7 -23.66 10.65 8.39
N SER A 8 -23.68 11.76 7.67
CA SER A 8 -24.38 11.89 6.40
C SER A 8 -23.81 10.82 5.47
N ASP A 9 -24.63 9.84 5.08
CA ASP A 9 -24.38 8.89 3.99
C ASP A 9 -24.27 9.70 2.69
N ARG A 10 -23.15 10.40 2.52
CA ARG A 10 -22.75 10.92 1.21
C ARG A 10 -22.48 9.68 0.38
N ALA A 11 -23.41 9.34 -0.51
CA ALA A 11 -23.20 8.37 -1.57
C ALA A 11 -21.82 8.64 -2.18
N LEU A 12 -20.86 7.74 -1.90
CA LEU A 12 -19.48 7.91 -2.29
C LEU A 12 -19.47 8.00 -3.83
N GLY A 13 -18.85 9.06 -4.37
CA GLY A 13 -18.76 9.25 -5.81
C GLY A 13 -18.17 8.03 -6.51
N ALA A 14 -18.53 7.84 -7.78
CA ALA A 14 -18.20 6.69 -8.64
C ALA A 14 -16.84 6.04 -8.32
N ALA A 15 -16.83 4.70 -8.32
CA ALA A 15 -15.65 3.87 -8.04
C ALA A 15 -14.39 4.39 -8.75
N LEU A 16 -13.27 4.39 -8.01
CA LEU A 16 -11.99 4.84 -8.53
C LEU A 16 -11.59 4.01 -9.75
N LYS A 17 -11.15 4.69 -10.80
CA LYS A 17 -10.64 4.00 -11.99
C LYS A 17 -9.35 3.27 -11.64
N PRO A 18 -9.04 2.12 -12.27
CA PRO A 18 -7.81 1.38 -12.02
C PRO A 18 -6.55 2.25 -12.06
N ARG A 19 -6.46 3.18 -13.03
CA ARG A 19 -5.35 4.13 -13.12
C ARG A 19 -5.17 5.02 -11.88
N GLN A 20 -6.27 5.43 -11.24
CA GLN A 20 -6.22 6.31 -10.07
C GLN A 20 -5.70 5.52 -8.88
N LEU A 21 -6.14 4.27 -8.74
CA LEU A 21 -5.62 3.35 -7.73
C LEU A 21 -4.13 3.07 -7.93
N THR A 22 -3.70 2.80 -9.17
CA THR A 22 -2.26 2.60 -9.48
C THR A 22 -1.44 3.85 -9.16
N MET A 23 -1.93 5.04 -9.51
CA MET A 23 -1.24 6.30 -9.21
C MET A 23 -1.15 6.58 -7.70
N MET A 24 -2.19 6.24 -6.93
CA MET A 24 -2.15 6.32 -5.46
C MET A 24 -1.06 5.41 -4.88
N GLY A 25 -0.97 4.16 -5.34
CA GLY A 25 0.06 3.21 -4.92
C GLY A 25 1.48 3.65 -5.28
N LEU A 26 1.69 4.10 -6.53
CA LEU A 26 2.97 4.63 -7.01
C LEU A 26 3.43 5.84 -6.18
N GLY A 27 2.53 6.78 -5.90
CA GLY A 27 2.85 7.97 -5.10
C GLY A 27 3.31 7.61 -3.68
N SER A 28 2.64 6.64 -3.04
CA SER A 28 3.02 6.15 -1.71
C SER A 28 4.39 5.46 -1.71
N ALA A 29 4.63 4.55 -2.67
CA ALA A 29 5.87 3.79 -2.75
C ALA A 29 7.09 4.66 -3.08
N ILE A 30 6.94 5.60 -4.03
CA ILE A 30 8.03 6.52 -4.41
C ILE A 30 8.31 7.52 -3.28
N GLY A 31 7.27 8.11 -2.67
CA GLY A 31 7.40 9.19 -1.69
C GLY A 31 8.24 8.82 -0.46
N ALA A 32 7.69 8.00 0.45
CA ALA A 32 8.40 7.64 1.67
C ALA A 32 9.42 6.49 1.45
N GLY A 33 9.10 5.53 0.59
CA GLY A 33 9.95 4.36 0.37
C GLY A 33 11.26 4.72 -0.34
N LEU A 34 11.15 5.17 -1.60
CA LEU A 34 12.33 5.42 -2.43
C LEU A 34 13.08 6.68 -2.00
N PHE A 35 12.41 7.82 -1.77
CA PHE A 35 13.13 9.07 -1.49
C PHE A 35 13.66 9.19 -0.05
N ILE A 36 12.86 8.86 0.97
CA ILE A 36 13.31 8.91 2.38
C ILE A 36 14.26 7.74 2.68
N GLY A 37 13.95 6.54 2.18
CA GLY A 37 14.73 5.33 2.45
C GLY A 37 16.07 5.26 1.72
N SER A 38 16.17 5.77 0.48
CA SER A 38 17.40 5.59 -0.31
C SER A 38 18.61 6.30 0.27
N GLY A 39 18.45 7.48 0.89
CA GLY A 39 19.57 8.17 1.53
C GLY A 39 20.24 7.31 2.61
N ALA A 40 19.43 6.77 3.52
CA ALA A 40 19.90 5.87 4.59
C ALA A 40 20.42 4.55 4.02
N GLY A 41 19.73 3.97 3.02
CA GLY A 41 20.14 2.72 2.38
C GLY A 41 21.48 2.82 1.64
N ILE A 42 21.70 3.92 0.90
CA ILE A 42 22.96 4.20 0.21
C ILE A 42 24.08 4.43 1.22
N GLN A 43 23.83 5.16 2.30
CA GLN A 43 24.85 5.39 3.33
C GLN A 43 25.26 4.10 4.04
N ALA A 44 24.31 3.19 4.30
CA ALA A 44 24.57 1.93 4.98
C ALA A 44 25.20 0.86 4.07
N ALA A 45 24.74 0.71 2.83
CA ALA A 45 25.12 -0.39 1.93
C ALA A 45 26.05 0.04 0.78
N GLY A 46 26.20 1.34 0.52
CA GLY A 46 26.95 1.85 -0.63
C GLY A 46 26.38 1.33 -1.96
N PRO A 47 27.22 1.01 -2.96
CA PRO A 47 26.79 0.48 -4.25
C PRO A 47 25.99 -0.83 -4.16
N ALA A 48 26.18 -1.60 -3.08
CA ALA A 48 25.46 -2.86 -2.86
C ALA A 48 23.97 -2.65 -2.52
N VAL A 49 23.52 -1.40 -2.34
CA VAL A 49 22.09 -1.08 -2.11
C VAL A 49 21.19 -1.63 -3.23
N LEU A 50 21.70 -1.73 -4.45
CA LEU A 50 20.98 -2.32 -5.58
C LEU A 50 20.62 -3.79 -5.34
N ILE A 51 21.54 -4.56 -4.74
CA ILE A 51 21.30 -5.96 -4.39
C ILE A 51 20.24 -6.05 -3.29
N SER A 52 20.30 -5.17 -2.28
CA SER A 52 19.27 -5.12 -1.25
C SER A 52 17.89 -4.76 -1.81
N TYR A 53 17.83 -3.83 -2.77
CA TYR A 53 16.57 -3.48 -3.45
C TYR A 53 16.03 -4.63 -4.30
N LEU A 54 16.90 -5.41 -4.95
CA LEU A 54 16.47 -6.60 -5.69
C LEU A 54 15.87 -7.64 -4.75
N VAL A 55 16.57 -7.98 -3.67
CA VAL A 55 16.08 -8.99 -2.71
C VAL A 55 14.79 -8.52 -2.03
N ALA A 56 14.76 -7.30 -1.50
CA ALA A 56 13.56 -6.74 -0.87
C ALA A 56 12.41 -6.59 -1.87
N GLY A 57 12.70 -6.15 -3.10
CA GLY A 57 11.73 -6.03 -4.18
C GLY A 57 11.10 -7.37 -4.55
N THR A 58 11.89 -8.44 -4.65
CA THR A 58 11.36 -9.79 -4.87
C THR A 58 10.44 -10.22 -3.73
N LEU A 59 10.83 -10.02 -2.47
CA LEU A 59 9.98 -10.34 -1.32
C LEU A 59 8.66 -9.55 -1.35
N ILE A 60 8.70 -8.26 -1.68
CA ILE A 60 7.51 -7.43 -1.80
C ILE A 60 6.59 -7.95 -2.91
N ILE A 61 7.13 -8.34 -4.07
CA ILE A 61 6.32 -8.92 -5.16
C ILE A 61 5.59 -10.18 -4.68
N LEU A 62 6.28 -11.08 -3.96
CA LEU A 62 5.65 -12.29 -3.43
C LEU A 62 4.52 -11.98 -2.44
N VAL A 63 4.76 -11.04 -1.53
CA VAL A 63 3.76 -10.58 -0.55
C VAL A 63 2.56 -9.94 -1.27
N MET A 64 2.80 -9.06 -2.23
CA MET A 64 1.73 -8.38 -2.95
C MET A 64 0.93 -9.33 -3.83
N TRP A 65 1.57 -10.38 -4.36
CA TRP A 65 0.89 -11.43 -5.11
C TRP A 65 -0.05 -12.23 -4.20
N ALA A 66 0.42 -12.66 -3.03
CA ALA A 66 -0.42 -13.34 -2.04
C ALA A 66 -1.58 -12.46 -1.52
N LEU A 67 -1.32 -11.18 -1.25
CA LEU A 67 -2.35 -10.22 -0.84
C LEU A 67 -3.36 -9.95 -1.96
N GLY A 68 -2.90 -9.95 -3.22
CA GLY A 68 -3.76 -9.82 -4.39
C GLY A 68 -4.74 -10.98 -4.52
N GLU A 69 -4.27 -12.23 -4.34
CA GLU A 69 -5.13 -13.42 -4.32
C GLU A 69 -6.17 -13.34 -3.19
N MET A 70 -5.78 -12.91 -1.99
CA MET A 70 -6.71 -12.74 -0.86
C MET A 70 -7.74 -11.63 -1.12
N ALA A 71 -7.33 -10.50 -1.68
CA ALA A 71 -8.22 -9.40 -2.03
C ALA A 71 -9.19 -9.75 -3.17
N ALA A 72 -8.78 -10.60 -4.10
CA ALA A 72 -9.64 -11.12 -5.16
C ALA A 72 -10.68 -12.12 -4.61
N ALA A 73 -10.27 -12.99 -3.68
CA ALA A 73 -11.15 -13.99 -3.07
C ALA A 73 -12.17 -13.38 -2.09
N ASN A 74 -11.77 -12.35 -1.32
CA ASN A 74 -12.64 -11.67 -0.36
C ASN A 74 -12.49 -10.15 -0.54
N PRO A 75 -13.24 -9.52 -1.46
CA PRO A 75 -13.12 -8.09 -1.72
C PRO A 75 -13.67 -7.29 -0.54
N ASP A 76 -12.78 -6.69 0.24
CA ASP A 76 -13.08 -5.76 1.33
C ASP A 76 -12.39 -4.41 1.07
N SER A 77 -13.02 -3.32 1.49
CA SER A 77 -12.47 -1.95 1.35
C SER A 77 -11.47 -1.59 2.45
N GLY A 78 -11.30 -2.46 3.45
CA GLY A 78 -10.35 -2.30 4.54
C GLY A 78 -8.88 -2.58 4.18
N ALA A 79 -7.99 -2.24 5.11
CA ALA A 79 -6.54 -2.47 4.97
C ALA A 79 -6.18 -3.95 5.16
N PHE A 80 -4.90 -4.29 4.93
CA PHE A 80 -4.41 -5.67 5.08
C PHE A 80 -4.71 -6.30 6.45
N SER A 81 -4.85 -5.49 7.50
CA SER A 81 -5.22 -5.95 8.84
C SER A 81 -6.58 -6.66 8.91
N VAL A 82 -7.52 -6.35 8.00
CA VAL A 82 -8.83 -7.02 7.95
C VAL A 82 -8.67 -8.50 7.61
N TYR A 83 -7.73 -8.85 6.73
CA TYR A 83 -7.46 -10.24 6.38
C TYR A 83 -6.78 -11.02 7.51
N THR A 84 -6.13 -10.34 8.46
CA THR A 84 -5.50 -10.97 9.63
C THR A 84 -6.40 -11.07 10.85
N ALA A 85 -7.45 -10.26 10.91
CA ALA A 85 -8.40 -10.21 12.02
C ALA A 85 -9.52 -11.26 11.90
N LYS A 86 -9.43 -12.14 10.90
CA LYS A 86 -10.41 -13.16 10.55
C LYS A 86 -9.78 -14.54 10.65
#